data_AF-A0A919C9B7-F1
#
_entry.id   AF-A0A919C9B7-F1
#
_cell.length_a   1.000
_cell.length_b   1.000
_cell.length_c   1.000
_cell.angle_alpha   90.00
_cell.angle_beta   90.00
_cell.angle_gamma   90.00
#
_symmetry.space_group_name_H-M   'P 1'
#
loop_
_entity.id
_entity.type
_entity.pdbx_description
1 polymer ?
#
loop_
_entity_poly.entity_id
_entity_poly.type
_entity_poly.pdbx_seq_one_letter_code
_entity_poly.pdbx_strand_id
1 'polypeptide(L)'
;MEALASNADDLLEDIERSEISHGRVLDTTLIVAETSCELDPDAEELESWEAWGTAMQRGSARFAMATAPEGSMVTCRIKEEEWQLPASGPQLRVYAGSPAFLAGQ
;
A
#
# COMPACT_ATOMS: atom_id res chain seq x y z
N MET A 1 -3.23 -14.91 -16.76
CA MET A 1 -2.73 -14.43 -15.47
C MET A 1 -1.44 -13.64 -15.64
N GLU A 2 -0.43 -14.21 -16.29
CA GLU A 2 0.89 -13.58 -16.56
C GLU A 2 0.83 -12.15 -17.11
N ALA A 3 -0.03 -11.87 -18.11
CA ALA A 3 -0.17 -10.51 -18.65
C ALA A 3 -0.83 -9.50 -17.69
N LEU A 4 -1.69 -9.96 -16.77
CA LEU A 4 -2.32 -9.12 -15.76
C LEU A 4 -1.34 -8.84 -14.61
N ALA A 5 -0.59 -9.87 -14.19
CA ALA A 5 0.48 -9.74 -13.20
C ALA A 5 1.60 -8.80 -13.71
N SER A 6 2.01 -8.95 -14.97
CA SER A 6 2.99 -8.06 -15.60
C SER A 6 2.50 -6.62 -15.67
N ASN A 7 1.23 -6.39 -16.07
CA ASN A 7 0.70 -5.01 -16.09
C ASN A 7 0.62 -4.40 -14.69
N ALA A 8 0.33 -5.24 -13.69
CA ALA A 8 0.21 -4.81 -12.32
C ALA A 8 1.58 -4.42 -11.81
N ASP A 9 2.60 -5.22 -12.07
CA ASP A 9 3.97 -4.91 -11.71
C ASP A 9 4.48 -3.63 -12.41
N ASP A 10 4.21 -3.46 -13.70
CA ASP A 10 4.55 -2.23 -14.43
C ASP A 10 3.84 -1.00 -13.82
N LEU A 11 2.54 -1.12 -13.53
CA LEU A 11 1.76 -0.05 -12.90
C LEU A 11 2.26 0.23 -11.49
N LEU A 12 2.65 -0.80 -10.75
CA LEU A 12 3.19 -0.67 -9.40
C LEU A 12 4.54 0.03 -9.42
N GLU A 13 5.45 -0.30 -10.34
CA GLU A 13 6.72 0.40 -10.53
C GLU A 13 6.52 1.89 -10.87
N ASP A 14 5.60 2.18 -11.81
CA ASP A 14 5.28 3.55 -12.22
C ASP A 14 4.65 4.37 -11.08
N ILE A 15 3.74 3.74 -10.33
CA ILE A 15 3.09 4.35 -9.18
C ILE A 15 4.16 4.57 -8.09
N GLU A 16 4.95 3.56 -7.73
CA GLU A 16 5.97 3.62 -6.68
C GLU A 16 7.03 4.71 -6.88
N ARG A 17 7.33 5.07 -8.13
CA ARG A 17 8.25 6.19 -8.45
C ARG A 17 7.68 7.59 -8.21
N SER A 18 6.40 7.73 -7.85
CA SER A 18 5.74 9.01 -7.63
C SER A 18 5.38 9.24 -6.15
N GLU A 19 5.78 10.34 -5.53
CA GLU A 19 5.47 10.63 -4.10
C GLU A 19 3.97 10.77 -3.78
N ILE A 20 3.12 11.02 -4.78
CA ILE A 20 1.65 11.17 -4.63
C ILE A 20 0.95 9.79 -4.47
N SER A 21 1.68 8.69 -4.63
CA SER A 21 1.14 7.45 -5.15
C SER A 21 0.87 6.34 -4.11
N HIS A 22 1.44 6.41 -2.92
CA HIS A 22 1.45 5.27 -1.99
C HIS A 22 0.04 4.81 -1.54
N GLY A 23 -0.98 5.68 -1.64
CA GLY A 23 -2.38 5.28 -1.48
C GLY A 23 -2.89 4.41 -2.63
N ARG A 24 -2.55 4.79 -3.87
CA ARG A 24 -2.95 4.07 -5.08
C ARG A 24 -2.27 2.72 -5.23
N VAL A 25 -1.04 2.55 -4.72
CA VAL A 25 -0.32 1.27 -4.72
C VAL A 25 -1.15 0.19 -4.01
N LEU A 26 -1.63 0.47 -2.80
CA LEU A 26 -2.42 -0.49 -2.01
C LEU A 26 -3.74 -0.84 -2.72
N ASP A 27 -4.47 0.16 -3.21
CA ASP A 27 -5.73 -0.07 -3.89
C ASP A 27 -5.53 -0.95 -5.14
N THR A 28 -4.46 -0.70 -5.90
CA THR A 28 -4.11 -1.50 -7.08
C THR A 28 -3.76 -2.94 -6.70
N THR A 29 -2.89 -3.16 -5.72
CA THR A 29 -2.50 -4.52 -5.33
C THR A 29 -3.69 -5.31 -4.76
N LEU A 30 -4.62 -4.63 -4.09
CA LEU A 30 -5.85 -5.27 -3.61
C LEU A 30 -6.75 -5.68 -4.78
N ILE A 31 -6.95 -4.82 -5.79
CA ILE A 31 -7.71 -5.18 -7.00
C ILE A 31 -7.10 -6.41 -7.69
N VAL A 32 -5.77 -6.49 -7.76
CA VAL A 32 -5.08 -7.64 -8.37
C VAL A 32 -5.33 -8.90 -7.53
N ALA A 33 -5.21 -8.82 -6.21
CA ALA A 33 -5.47 -9.95 -5.31
C ALA A 33 -6.93 -10.45 -5.41
N GLU A 34 -7.89 -9.53 -5.45
CA GLU A 34 -9.31 -9.85 -5.64
C GLU A 34 -9.57 -10.49 -7.01
N THR A 35 -8.96 -9.96 -8.07
CA THR A 35 -9.08 -10.51 -9.43
C THR A 35 -8.46 -11.91 -9.52
N SER A 36 -7.36 -12.18 -8.82
CA SER A 36 -6.77 -13.52 -8.77
C SER A 36 -7.74 -14.55 -8.19
N CYS A 37 -8.53 -14.20 -7.18
CA CYS A 37 -9.57 -15.09 -6.63
C CYS A 37 -10.72 -15.37 -7.63
N GLU A 38 -10.98 -14.49 -8.59
CA GLU A 38 -11.95 -14.77 -9.66
C GLU A 38 -11.41 -15.77 -10.69
N LEU A 39 -10.09 -15.77 -10.89
CA LEU A 39 -9.40 -16.65 -11.84
C LEU A 39 -9.00 -18.01 -11.24
N ASP A 40 -8.78 -18.04 -9.93
CA ASP A 40 -8.40 -19.21 -9.13
C ASP A 40 -9.26 -19.26 -7.85
N PRO A 41 -10.51 -19.74 -7.97
CA PRO A 41 -11.47 -19.74 -6.86
C PRO A 41 -11.13 -20.73 -5.75
N ASP A 42 -10.34 -21.76 -6.06
CA ASP A 42 -9.91 -22.79 -5.11
C ASP A 42 -8.58 -22.42 -4.43
N ALA A 43 -7.96 -21.29 -4.81
CA ALA A 43 -6.69 -20.78 -4.30
C ALA A 43 -5.53 -21.80 -4.43
N GLU A 44 -5.52 -22.54 -5.53
CA GLU A 44 -4.52 -23.59 -5.80
C GLU A 44 -3.24 -23.03 -6.45
N GLU A 45 -3.33 -21.88 -7.11
CA GLU A 45 -2.20 -21.26 -7.83
C GLU A 45 -1.36 -20.40 -6.89
N LEU A 46 -0.02 -20.49 -7.01
CA LEU A 46 0.91 -19.74 -6.18
C LEU A 46 0.74 -18.23 -6.38
N GLU A 47 0.45 -17.81 -7.61
CA GLU A 47 0.25 -16.43 -8.03
C GLU A 47 -0.88 -15.75 -7.26
N SER A 48 -1.93 -16.50 -6.90
CA SER A 48 -3.02 -16.00 -6.04
C SER A 48 -2.49 -15.61 -4.67
N TRP A 49 -1.64 -16.45 -4.07
CA TRP A 49 -1.01 -16.19 -2.78
C TRP A 49 0.03 -15.07 -2.85
N GLU A 50 0.78 -14.96 -3.94
CA GLU A 50 1.74 -13.87 -4.16
C GLU A 50 1.04 -12.51 -4.29
N ALA A 51 -0.10 -12.45 -4.99
CA ALA A 51 -0.91 -11.25 -5.10
C ALA A 51 -1.42 -10.79 -3.71
N TRP A 52 -1.98 -11.71 -2.93
CA TRP A 52 -2.40 -11.42 -1.55
C TRP A 52 -1.23 -11.02 -0.63
N GLY A 53 -0.10 -11.71 -0.74
CA GLY A 53 1.13 -11.38 -0.01
C GLY A 53 1.59 -9.95 -0.29
N THR A 54 1.61 -9.57 -1.57
CA THR A 54 1.98 -8.22 -2.00
C THR A 54 0.99 -7.18 -1.45
N ALA A 55 -0.32 -7.43 -1.53
CA ALA A 55 -1.34 -6.52 -0.98
C ALA A 55 -1.18 -6.31 0.54
N MET A 56 -0.96 -7.39 1.30
CA MET A 56 -0.74 -7.32 2.75
C MET A 56 0.53 -6.56 3.11
N GLN A 57 1.64 -6.84 2.41
CA GLN A 57 2.91 -6.14 2.62
C GLN A 57 2.77 -4.63 2.36
N ARG A 58 2.08 -4.24 1.28
CA ARG A 58 1.79 -2.82 0.98
C ARG A 58 0.91 -2.17 2.05
N GLY A 59 -0.10 -2.89 2.55
CA GLY A 59 -0.96 -2.41 3.63
C GLY A 59 -0.16 -2.15 4.92
N SER A 60 0.71 -3.09 5.28
CA SER A 60 1.62 -2.98 6.43
C SER A 60 2.57 -1.79 6.27
N ALA A 61 3.22 -1.66 5.11
CA ALA A 61 4.13 -0.56 4.80
C ALA A 61 3.43 0.80 4.94
N ARG A 62 2.21 0.93 4.39
CA ARG A 62 1.40 2.15 4.50
C ARG A 62 1.10 2.51 5.95
N PHE A 63 0.75 1.53 6.77
CA PHE A 63 0.49 1.78 8.19
C PHE A 63 1.76 2.22 8.94
N ALA A 64 2.89 1.56 8.67
CA ALA A 64 4.18 1.93 9.26
C ALA A 64 4.60 3.36 8.86
N MET A 65 4.45 3.71 7.59
CA MET A 65 4.71 5.08 7.09
C MET A 65 3.84 6.15 7.76
N ALA A 66 2.57 5.83 8.01
CA ALA A 66 1.62 6.76 8.63
C ALA A 66 1.81 6.90 10.15
N THR A 67 2.52 5.98 10.80
CA THR A 67 2.72 5.98 12.25
C THR A 67 4.13 6.37 12.67
N ALA A 68 5.12 6.25 11.78
CA ALA A 68 6.47 6.72 12.00
C ALA A 68 6.53 8.26 12.02
N PRO A 69 7.51 8.88 12.72
CA PRO A 69 7.68 10.33 12.75
C PRO A 69 7.86 10.92 11.34
N GLU A 70 7.26 12.08 11.09
CA GLU A 70 7.40 12.79 9.81
C GLU A 70 8.88 13.06 9.49
N GLY A 71 9.28 12.83 8.23
CA GLY A 71 10.68 12.98 7.78
C GLY A 71 11.60 11.82 8.13
N SER A 72 11.11 10.77 8.81
CA SER A 72 11.85 9.51 8.96
C SER A 72 11.66 8.59 7.74
N MET A 73 12.51 7.57 7.64
CA MET A 73 12.40 6.51 6.62
C MET A 73 11.95 5.22 7.29
N VAL A 74 11.05 4.48 6.64
CA VAL A 74 10.57 3.17 7.06
C VAL A 74 11.12 2.11 6.11
N THR A 75 11.84 1.14 6.66
CA THR A 75 12.25 -0.06 5.90
C THR A 75 11.09 -1.04 5.83
N CYS A 76 10.69 -1.40 4.62
CA CYS A 76 9.63 -2.39 4.37
C CYS A 76 10.12 -3.42 3.36
N ARG A 77 9.69 -4.67 3.48
CA ARG A 77 9.91 -5.69 2.45
C ARG A 77 8.64 -5.85 1.62
N ILE A 78 8.77 -5.66 0.31
CA ILE A 78 7.71 -5.91 -0.66
C ILE A 78 8.23 -6.95 -1.65
N LYS A 79 7.49 -8.05 -1.82
CA LYS A 79 7.96 -9.26 -2.51
C LYS A 79 9.35 -9.66 -2.00
N GLU A 80 10.34 -9.66 -2.88
CA GLU A 80 11.72 -10.06 -2.61
C GLU A 80 12.64 -8.89 -2.28
N GLU A 81 12.12 -7.67 -2.36
CA GLU A 81 12.88 -6.42 -2.31
C GLU A 81 12.67 -5.66 -1.00
N GLU A 82 13.73 -5.02 -0.52
CA GLU A 82 13.65 -4.08 0.60
C GLU A 82 13.58 -2.64 0.08
N TRP A 83 12.60 -1.92 0.59
CA TRP A 83 12.29 -0.55 0.23
C TRP A 83 12.50 0.37 1.42
N GLN A 84 13.01 1.57 1.16
CA GLN A 84 13.03 2.67 2.12
C GLN A 84 11.99 3.70 1.71
N LEU A 85 10.91 3.79 2.49
CA LEU A 85 9.77 4.64 2.19
C LEU A 85 9.73 5.84 3.14
N PRO A 86 9.52 7.07 2.65
CA PRO A 86 9.41 8.24 3.51
C PRO A 86 8.14 8.17 4.36
N ALA A 87 8.27 8.37 5.66
CA ALA A 87 7.15 8.43 6.58
C ALA A 87 6.32 9.68 6.31
N SER A 88 5.00 9.52 6.21
CA SER A 88 4.08 10.66 6.08
C SER A 88 3.76 11.32 7.42
N GLY A 89 4.17 10.71 8.54
CA GLY A 89 3.82 11.18 9.88
C GLY A 89 2.39 10.82 10.30
N PRO A 90 2.09 10.82 11.62
CA PRO A 90 0.72 10.75 12.11
C PRO A 90 -0.09 11.96 11.63
N GLN A 91 -0.96 11.75 10.64
CA GLN A 91 -1.86 12.81 10.18
C GLN A 91 -3.03 12.94 11.16
N LEU A 92 -3.18 14.13 11.76
CA LEU A 92 -4.39 14.50 12.47
C LEU A 92 -5.57 14.50 11.50
N ARG A 93 -6.32 13.40 11.45
CA ARG A 93 -7.63 13.37 10.79
C ARG A 93 -8.56 14.27 11.61
N VAL A 94 -8.63 15.54 11.24
CA VAL A 94 -9.69 16.42 11.69
C VAL A 94 -10.97 15.88 11.07
N TYR A 95 -11.74 15.13 11.86
CA TYR A 95 -13.10 14.77 11.48
C TYR A 95 -13.89 16.07 11.30
N ALA A 96 -14.63 16.20 10.20
CA ALA A 96 -15.56 17.31 10.01
C ALA A 96 -16.64 17.22 11.09
N GLY A 97 -16.42 17.90 12.21
CA GLY A 97 -17.19 17.77 13.46
C GLY A 97 -16.34 17.92 14.73
N SER A 98 -15.01 17.79 14.64
CA SER A 98 -14.11 18.11 15.75
C SER A 98 -14.05 19.63 15.96
N PRO A 99 -14.37 20.15 17.16
CA PRO A 99 -14.28 21.57 17.44
C PRO A 99 -12.80 21.98 17.55
N ALA A 100 -12.18 22.30 16.42
CA ALA A 100 -10.78 22.73 16.33
C ALA A 100 -10.55 24.17 16.83
N PHE A 101 -11.37 24.69 17.74
CA PHE A 101 -11.29 26.08 18.20
C PHE A 101 -11.43 26.18 19.71
N LEU A 102 -10.52 25.57 20.49
CA LEU A 102 -10.23 25.96 21.88
C LEU A 102 -8.78 25.54 22.23
N ALA A 103 -7.80 26.15 21.58
CA ALA A 103 -6.41 26.14 22.06
C ALA A 103 -5.82 27.52 21.79
N GLY A 104 -6.26 28.47 22.60
CA GLY A 104 -5.86 29.86 22.55
C GLY A 104 -6.59 30.64 23.63
N GLN A 105 -6.25 30.35 24.90
CA GLN A 105 -6.27 31.25 26.06
C GLN A 105 -5.29 30.73 27.11
#